data_AF-X1BWY4-F1
#
_entry.id   AF-X1BWY4-F1
#
_cell.length_a   1.000
_cell.length_b   1.000
_cell.length_c   1.000
_cell.angle_alpha   90.00
_cell.angle_beta   90.00
_cell.angle_gamma   90.00
#
_symmetry.space_group_name_H-M   'P 1'
#
loop_
_entity.id
_entity.type
_entity.pdbx_description
1 polymer ?
#
loop_
_entity_poly.entity_id
_entity_poly.type
_entity_poly.pdbx_seq_one_letter_code
_entity_poly.pdbx_strand_id
1 'polypeptide(L)'
;MYEIMKNKKYGIMLLISSLLLISSLINIDRNIDLCPANENIHISSKPMQEVPFIVGVTFRPHNLDPHYALDTTSSYVIDQVCEGLFAYNLSDPDMAIIPNLALSGTWNPTGTEYTCILRQGVTFHDGAPFNADAVVFTWNRLSWALNATGTNTGQ
;
A
#
# COMPACT_ATOMS: atom_id res chain seq x y z
N MET A 1 -3.55 47.97 52.98
CA MET A 1 -2.12 47.60 53.11
C MET A 1 -1.86 46.10 52.89
N TYR A 2 -2.72 45.19 53.36
CA TYR A 2 -2.50 43.72 53.29
C TYR A 2 -2.62 43.11 51.88
N GLU A 3 -3.53 43.62 51.04
CA GLU A 3 -3.75 43.09 49.67
C GLU A 3 -2.62 43.44 48.67
N ILE A 4 -1.92 44.57 48.87
CA ILE A 4 -0.77 44.96 48.02
C ILE A 4 0.44 44.04 48.29
N MET A 5 0.57 43.50 49.51
CA MET A 5 1.66 42.60 49.86
C MET A 5 1.47 41.17 49.33
N LYS A 6 0.23 40.75 49.03
CA LYS A 6 -0.06 39.41 48.48
C LYS A 6 0.41 39.31 47.02
N ASN A 7 0.06 40.31 46.19
CA ASN A 7 0.46 40.34 44.78
C ASN A 7 1.98 40.47 44.57
N LYS A 8 2.68 41.16 45.48
CA LYS A 8 4.15 41.27 45.41
C LYS A 8 4.84 39.92 45.72
N LYS A 9 4.29 39.12 46.64
CA LYS A 9 4.77 37.77 46.96
C LYS A 9 4.54 36.77 45.82
N TYR A 10 3.38 36.82 45.16
CA TYR A 10 3.11 35.98 43.99
C TYR A 10 3.93 36.39 42.77
N GLY A 11 4.19 37.69 42.58
CA GLY A 11 5.09 38.18 41.53
C GLY A 11 6.53 37.68 41.70
N ILE A 12 7.06 37.69 42.92
CA ILE A 12 8.40 37.15 43.21
C ILE A 12 8.44 35.62 43.03
N MET A 13 7.38 34.90 43.44
CA MET A 13 7.27 33.45 43.23
C MET A 13 7.17 33.06 41.75
N LEU A 14 6.46 33.85 40.92
CA LEU A 14 6.40 33.62 39.47
C LEU A 14 7.76 33.87 38.80
N LEU A 15 8.51 34.88 39.24
CA LEU A 15 9.86 35.14 38.73
C LEU A 15 10.85 34.04 39.11
N ILE A 16 10.81 33.53 40.35
CA ILE A 16 11.68 32.43 40.81
C ILE A 16 11.32 31.11 40.08
N SER A 17 10.03 30.83 39.86
CA SER A 17 9.57 29.68 39.06
C SER A 17 10.05 29.77 37.61
N SER A 18 9.98 30.96 37.00
CA SER A 18 10.50 31.16 35.64
C SER A 18 12.01 31.00 35.57
N LEU A 19 12.75 31.44 36.59
CA LEU A 19 14.21 31.31 36.67
C LEU A 19 14.64 29.84 36.87
N LEU A 20 13.85 29.05 37.61
CA LEU A 20 14.08 27.60 37.76
C LEU A 20 13.79 26.81 36.48
N LEU A 21 12.76 27.20 35.72
CA LEU A 21 12.46 26.61 34.40
C LEU A 21 13.49 27.00 33.33
N ILE A 22 14.05 28.21 33.41
CA ILE A 22 15.12 28.65 32.49
C ILE A 22 16.45 27.95 32.81
N SER A 23 16.73 27.67 34.10
CA SER A 23 17.90 26.87 34.53
C SER A 23 17.89 25.44 33.97
N SER A 24 16.72 24.78 33.90
CA SER A 24 16.61 23.44 33.29
C SER A 24 16.74 23.42 31.77
N LEU A 25 16.65 24.58 31.10
CA LEU A 25 16.88 24.73 29.66
C LEU A 25 18.32 25.08 29.31
N ILE A 26 19.14 25.51 30.28
CA ILE A 26 20.54 25.89 30.07
C ILE A 26 21.49 24.69 30.24
N ASN A 27 21.05 23.60 30.87
CA ASN A 27 21.86 22.39 31.10
C ASN A 27 21.48 21.21 30.18
N ILE A 28 21.19 21.52 28.92
CA ILE A 28 21.31 20.53 27.85
C ILE A 28 22.78 20.53 27.44
N ASP A 29 23.50 19.50 27.86
CA ASP A 29 24.81 19.16 27.34
C ASP A 29 24.79 19.35 25.81
N ARG A 30 25.57 20.32 25.32
CA ARG A 30 25.91 20.39 23.90
C ARG A 30 26.88 19.26 23.60
N ASN A 31 26.34 18.06 23.52
CA ASN A 31 26.87 16.98 22.71
C ASN A 31 25.85 16.67 21.60
N ILE A 32 25.57 17.71 20.80
CA ILE A 32 25.16 17.49 19.43
C ILE A 32 26.47 17.16 18.73
N ASP A 33 26.78 15.88 18.62
CA ASP A 33 27.64 15.42 17.53
C ASP A 33 26.89 15.80 16.25
N LEU A 34 27.24 16.98 15.72
CA LEU A 34 26.91 17.35 14.36
C LEU A 34 27.56 16.28 13.50
N CYS A 35 26.78 15.30 13.02
CA CYS A 35 27.21 14.47 11.91
C CYS A 35 27.73 15.45 10.84
N PRO A 36 28.99 15.38 10.41
CA PRO A 36 29.47 16.27 9.38
C PRO A 36 28.60 16.05 8.14
N ALA A 37 27.85 17.09 7.76
CA ALA A 37 27.04 17.10 6.57
C ALA A 37 27.95 17.27 5.34
N ASN A 38 28.79 16.27 5.05
CA ASN A 38 29.52 16.09 3.80
C ASN A 38 30.39 14.81 3.81
N GLU A 39 29.82 13.65 4.15
CA GLU A 39 30.33 12.43 3.52
C GLU A 39 29.42 12.14 2.34
N ASN A 40 29.99 12.18 1.14
CA ASN A 40 29.37 11.57 -0.03
C ASN A 40 28.93 10.18 0.41
N ILE A 41 27.62 9.96 0.55
CA ILE A 41 27.09 8.63 0.79
C ILE A 41 27.42 7.85 -0.47
N HIS A 42 28.59 7.23 -0.45
CA HIS A 42 28.91 6.14 -1.33
C HIS A 42 27.92 5.06 -0.89
N ILE A 43 26.74 5.04 -1.52
CA ILE A 43 25.92 3.84 -1.52
C ILE A 43 26.84 2.82 -2.17
N SER A 44 27.56 2.08 -1.31
CA SER A 44 28.23 0.88 -1.72
C SER A 44 27.11 -0.03 -2.15
N SER A 45 26.78 0.03 -3.44
CA SER A 45 25.98 -0.95 -4.13
C SER A 45 26.84 -2.20 -4.18
N LYS A 46 27.08 -2.83 -3.02
CA LYS A 46 27.43 -4.23 -3.01
C LYS A 46 26.37 -4.88 -3.89
N PRO A 47 26.74 -5.51 -5.02
CA PRO A 47 25.74 -6.12 -5.88
C PRO A 47 24.91 -7.02 -4.98
N MET A 48 23.60 -6.78 -4.98
CA MET A 48 22.66 -7.61 -4.23
C MET A 48 22.94 -9.02 -4.69
N GLN A 49 23.49 -9.86 -3.81
CA GLN A 49 23.66 -11.26 -4.12
C GLN A 49 22.25 -11.77 -4.39
N GLU A 50 21.99 -12.27 -5.61
CA GLU A 50 20.70 -12.85 -5.95
C GLU A 50 20.48 -14.06 -5.05
N VAL A 51 19.77 -13.85 -3.94
CA VAL A 51 19.33 -14.92 -3.07
C VAL A 51 17.96 -15.33 -3.60
N PRO A 52 17.81 -16.55 -4.13
CA PRO A 52 16.51 -17.00 -4.60
C PRO A 52 15.53 -17.04 -3.43
N PHE A 53 14.36 -16.43 -3.62
CA PHE A 53 13.25 -16.63 -2.71
C PHE A 53 12.60 -17.98 -3.02
N ILE A 54 12.69 -18.92 -2.08
CA ILE A 54 12.18 -20.30 -2.24
C ILE A 54 11.01 -20.50 -1.28
N VAL A 55 9.85 -20.84 -1.84
CA VAL A 55 8.64 -21.19 -1.08
C VAL A 55 8.32 -22.67 -1.31
N GLY A 56 8.10 -23.40 -0.21
CA GLY A 56 7.60 -24.77 -0.26
C GLY A 56 6.07 -24.79 -0.33
N VAL A 57 5.52 -25.57 -1.26
CA VAL A 57 4.07 -25.76 -1.42
C VAL A 57 3.70 -27.23 -1.21
N THR A 58 2.48 -27.50 -0.73
CA THR A 58 2.04 -28.86 -0.38
C THR A 58 1.81 -29.74 -1.61
N PHE A 59 1.29 -29.16 -2.69
CA PHE A 59 0.98 -29.86 -3.93
C PHE A 59 1.42 -29.03 -5.14
N ARG A 60 1.27 -29.59 -6.34
CA ARG A 60 1.54 -28.88 -7.59
C ARG A 60 0.31 -28.06 -7.97
N PRO A 61 0.47 -26.91 -8.66
CA PRO A 61 -0.69 -26.16 -9.16
C PRO A 61 -1.47 -27.03 -10.14
N HIS A 62 -2.80 -26.98 -10.06
CA HIS A 62 -3.69 -27.75 -10.93
C HIS A 62 -3.89 -27.07 -12.28
N ASN A 63 -4.03 -25.74 -12.30
CA ASN A 63 -4.25 -24.94 -13.50
C ASN A 63 -3.63 -23.56 -13.35
N LEU A 64 -3.14 -22.95 -14.44
CA LEU A 64 -2.59 -21.59 -14.42
C LEU A 64 -3.49 -20.58 -15.13
N ASP A 65 -4.67 -21.00 -15.62
CA ASP A 65 -5.71 -20.08 -16.04
C ASP A 65 -6.51 -19.62 -14.79
N PRO A 66 -6.53 -18.31 -14.46
CA PRO A 66 -7.26 -17.78 -13.31
C PRO A 66 -8.77 -18.04 -13.33
N HIS A 67 -9.38 -18.35 -14.48
CA HIS A 67 -10.80 -18.71 -14.55
C HIS A 67 -11.09 -20.17 -14.21
N TYR A 68 -10.07 -21.04 -14.18
CA TYR A 68 -10.21 -22.46 -13.90
C TYR A 68 -9.40 -22.94 -12.69
N ALA A 69 -8.54 -22.08 -12.12
CA ALA A 69 -7.78 -22.35 -10.92
C ALA A 69 -8.64 -22.19 -9.66
N LEU A 70 -9.12 -23.31 -9.11
CA LEU A 70 -9.96 -23.34 -7.91
C LEU A 70 -9.20 -23.79 -6.64
N ASP A 71 -7.87 -23.95 -6.73
CA ASP A 71 -7.00 -24.34 -5.64
C ASP A 71 -5.99 -23.25 -5.29
N THR A 72 -5.56 -23.22 -4.03
CA THR A 72 -4.65 -22.19 -3.50
C THR A 72 -3.24 -22.27 -4.08
N THR A 73 -2.77 -23.46 -4.48
CA THR A 73 -1.40 -23.61 -5.00
C THR A 73 -1.29 -22.99 -6.39
N SER A 74 -2.31 -23.16 -7.22
CA SER A 74 -2.46 -22.43 -8.49
C SER A 74 -2.49 -20.92 -8.27
N SER A 75 -3.32 -20.43 -7.33
CA SER A 75 -3.40 -19.00 -7.01
C SER A 75 -2.04 -18.42 -6.62
N TYR A 76 -1.24 -19.12 -5.80
CA TYR A 76 0.10 -18.64 -5.42
C TYR A 76 1.00 -18.32 -6.60
N VAL A 77 0.91 -19.08 -7.69
CA VAL A 77 1.70 -18.82 -8.90
C VAL A 77 1.06 -17.73 -9.74
N ILE A 78 -0.27 -17.79 -9.92
CA ILE A 78 -1.05 -16.83 -10.70
C ILE A 78 -0.89 -15.40 -10.17
N ASP A 79 -0.93 -15.23 -8.85
CA ASP A 79 -0.82 -13.92 -8.18
C ASP A 79 0.57 -13.27 -8.38
N GLN A 80 1.59 -14.03 -8.84
CA GLN A 80 2.90 -13.47 -9.18
C GLN A 80 2.99 -12.96 -10.63
N VAL A 81 2.08 -13.39 -11.50
CA VAL A 81 2.14 -13.12 -12.95
C VAL A 81 0.95 -12.35 -13.49
N CYS A 82 -0.18 -12.36 -12.77
CA CYS A 82 -1.42 -11.70 -13.14
C CYS A 82 -1.82 -10.67 -12.07
N GLU A 83 -2.47 -9.60 -12.51
CA GLU A 83 -2.98 -8.54 -11.63
C GLU A 83 -4.46 -8.27 -11.90
N GLY A 84 -5.20 -7.93 -10.84
CA GLY A 84 -6.60 -7.50 -10.92
C GLY A 84 -6.75 -5.98 -11.10
N LEU A 85 -7.98 -5.53 -11.35
CA LEU A 85 -8.30 -4.09 -11.39
C LEU A 85 -8.06 -3.41 -10.03
N PHE A 86 -8.40 -4.10 -8.95
CA PHE A 86 -8.17 -3.67 -7.57
C PHE A 86 -7.48 -4.81 -6.82
N ALA A 87 -6.92 -4.51 -5.66
CA ALA A 87 -6.28 -5.47 -4.77
C ALA A 87 -6.74 -5.25 -3.32
N TYR A 88 -6.46 -6.23 -2.46
CA TYR A 88 -6.58 -6.04 -1.01
C TYR A 88 -5.25 -5.56 -0.44
N ASN A 89 -5.31 -4.62 0.50
CA ASN A 89 -4.14 -4.25 1.27
C ASN A 89 -3.78 -5.35 2.27
N LEU A 90 -2.85 -6.23 1.90
CA LEU A 90 -2.39 -7.33 2.75
C LEU A 90 -1.48 -6.89 3.91
N SER A 91 -1.05 -5.62 3.93
CA SER A 91 -0.25 -5.05 5.03
C SER A 91 -1.11 -4.51 6.17
N ASP A 92 -2.43 -4.47 5.98
CA ASP A 92 -3.39 -3.91 6.92
C ASP A 92 -4.43 -4.98 7.31
N PRO A 93 -4.69 -5.21 8.62
CA PRO A 93 -5.69 -6.17 9.06
C PRO A 93 -7.11 -5.85 8.55
N ASP A 94 -7.43 -4.60 8.22
CA ASP A 94 -8.73 -4.20 7.69
C ASP A 94 -8.94 -4.63 6.23
N MET A 95 -7.86 -5.06 5.54
CA MET A 95 -7.89 -5.56 4.16
C MET A 95 -8.67 -4.62 3.21
N ALA A 96 -8.43 -3.32 3.34
CA ALA A 96 -9.10 -2.34 2.50
C ALA A 96 -8.83 -2.62 1.00
N ILE A 97 -9.84 -2.40 0.16
CA ILE A 97 -9.70 -2.47 -1.30
C ILE A 97 -8.89 -1.25 -1.75
N ILE A 98 -7.80 -1.51 -2.48
CA ILE A 98 -6.88 -0.49 -2.99
C ILE A 98 -6.78 -0.53 -4.53
N PRO A 99 -6.45 0.62 -5.17
CA PRO A 99 -6.22 0.68 -6.61
C PRO A 99 -5.10 -0.27 -7.06
N ASN A 100 -5.28 -0.92 -8.22
CA ASN A 100 -4.22 -1.65 -8.90
C ASN A 100 -4.16 -1.28 -10.39
N LEU A 101 -4.69 -2.11 -11.30
CA LEU A 101 -4.81 -1.77 -12.73
C LEU A 101 -5.92 -0.75 -13.01
N ALA A 102 -6.89 -0.61 -12.11
CA ALA A 102 -7.82 0.52 -12.05
C ALA A 102 -7.38 1.50 -10.96
N LEU A 103 -7.29 2.78 -11.30
CA LEU A 103 -6.91 3.87 -10.40
C LEU A 103 -8.04 4.26 -9.45
N SER A 104 -9.28 4.13 -9.92
CA SER A 104 -10.50 4.40 -9.17
C SER A 104 -11.69 3.82 -9.91
N GLY A 105 -12.86 3.85 -9.27
CA GLY A 105 -14.12 3.65 -9.94
C GLY A 105 -15.29 4.23 -9.19
N THR A 106 -16.43 4.37 -9.87
CA THR A 106 -17.62 5.03 -9.31
C THR A 106 -18.87 4.29 -9.75
N TRP A 107 -19.78 4.07 -8.80
CA TRP A 107 -21.10 3.53 -9.06
C TRP A 107 -22.02 4.62 -9.60
N ASN A 108 -22.89 4.25 -10.55
CA ASN A 108 -24.02 5.10 -10.91
C ASN A 108 -25.04 5.19 -9.72
N PRO A 109 -25.97 6.16 -9.73
CA PRO A 109 -26.90 6.36 -8.62
C PRO A 109 -27.78 5.14 -8.29
N THR A 110 -28.03 4.28 -9.27
CA THR A 110 -28.85 3.06 -9.12
C THR A 110 -28.04 1.84 -8.68
N GLY A 111 -26.71 1.92 -8.61
CA GLY A 111 -25.82 0.82 -8.23
C GLY A 111 -25.75 -0.32 -9.26
N THR A 112 -26.09 -0.05 -10.52
CA THR A 112 -26.14 -1.06 -11.59
C THR A 112 -24.96 -0.99 -12.54
N GLU A 113 -24.22 0.12 -12.54
CA GLU A 113 -23.06 0.33 -13.41
C GLU A 113 -21.88 0.83 -12.57
N TYR A 114 -20.71 0.23 -12.80
CA TYR A 114 -19.46 0.64 -12.18
C TYR A 114 -18.47 1.07 -13.25
N THR A 115 -18.07 2.34 -13.24
CA THR A 115 -17.11 2.88 -14.21
C THR A 115 -15.73 2.94 -13.57
N CYS A 116 -14.74 2.26 -14.15
CA CYS A 116 -13.35 2.28 -13.69
C CYS A 116 -12.48 3.19 -14.55
N ILE A 117 -11.52 3.88 -13.93
CA ILE A 117 -10.44 4.59 -14.64
C ILE A 117 -9.21 3.69 -14.69
N LEU A 118 -8.81 3.26 -15.88
CA LEU A 118 -7.67 2.33 -16.05
C LEU A 118 -6.31 3.04 -16.01
N ARG A 119 -5.33 2.36 -15.42
CA ARG A 119 -3.92 2.79 -15.42
C ARG A 119 -3.38 2.80 -16.85
N GLN A 120 -2.62 3.84 -17.19
CA GLN A 120 -2.02 4.02 -18.51
C GLN A 120 -0.58 3.54 -18.55
N GLY A 121 -0.10 3.17 -19.74
CA GLY A 121 1.29 2.76 -19.96
C GLY A 121 1.64 1.37 -19.40
N VAL A 122 0.64 0.57 -19.02
CA VAL A 122 0.83 -0.82 -18.60
C VAL A 122 0.89 -1.71 -19.85
N THR A 123 1.80 -2.67 -19.84
CA THR A 123 1.95 -3.68 -20.90
C THR A 123 1.93 -5.07 -20.30
N PHE A 124 1.42 -6.03 -21.07
CA PHE A 124 1.54 -7.44 -20.77
C PHE A 124 2.97 -7.91 -21.03
N HIS A 125 3.31 -9.12 -20.55
CA HIS A 125 4.65 -9.71 -20.68
C HIS A 125 5.09 -9.93 -22.15
N ASP A 126 4.16 -9.94 -23.10
CA ASP A 126 4.42 -10.03 -24.54
C ASP A 126 4.57 -8.66 -25.24
N GLY A 127 4.42 -7.56 -24.48
CA GLY A 127 4.48 -6.19 -24.96
C GLY A 127 3.15 -5.61 -25.45
N ALA A 128 2.06 -6.38 -25.46
CA ALA A 128 0.75 -5.84 -25.80
C ALA A 128 0.29 -4.81 -24.74
N PRO A 129 -0.41 -3.72 -25.13
CA PRO A 129 -0.88 -2.74 -24.17
C PRO A 129 -2.06 -3.27 -23.35
N PHE A 130 -2.10 -2.94 -22.05
CA PHE A 130 -3.29 -3.11 -21.23
C PHE A 130 -4.29 -1.99 -21.50
N ASN A 131 -5.53 -2.35 -21.80
CA ASN A 131 -6.62 -1.42 -22.12
C ASN A 131 -8.00 -2.02 -21.76
N ALA A 132 -9.07 -1.27 -22.03
CA ALA A 132 -10.43 -1.69 -21.74
C ALA A 132 -10.86 -2.95 -22.50
N ASP A 133 -10.38 -3.15 -23.73
CA ASP A 133 -10.70 -4.35 -24.52
C ASP A 133 -10.16 -5.62 -23.88
N ALA A 134 -8.94 -5.57 -23.30
CA ALA A 134 -8.36 -6.69 -22.56
C ALA A 134 -9.16 -7.03 -21.29
N VAL A 135 -9.70 -6.02 -20.61
CA VAL A 135 -10.59 -6.20 -19.47
C VAL A 135 -11.89 -6.87 -19.91
N VAL A 136 -12.54 -6.34 -20.95
CA VAL A 136 -13.79 -6.91 -21.51
C VAL A 136 -13.59 -8.35 -21.97
N PHE A 137 -12.49 -8.65 -22.65
CA PHE A 137 -12.15 -10.01 -23.07
C PHE A 137 -12.09 -10.97 -21.87
N THR A 138 -11.43 -10.56 -20.78
CA THR A 138 -11.31 -11.37 -19.56
C THR A 138 -12.68 -11.66 -18.94
N TRP A 139 -13.52 -10.64 -18.75
CA TRP A 139 -14.87 -10.83 -18.20
C TRP A 139 -15.78 -11.66 -19.11
N ASN A 140 -15.67 -11.52 -20.43
CA ASN A 140 -16.42 -12.34 -21.38
C ASN A 140 -16.01 -13.82 -21.28
N ARG A 141 -14.71 -14.12 -21.13
CA ARG A 141 -14.22 -15.50 -20.94
C ARG A 141 -14.75 -16.09 -19.63
N LEU A 142 -14.79 -15.30 -18.55
CA LEU A 142 -15.36 -15.73 -17.28
C LEU A 142 -16.87 -15.99 -17.37
N SER A 143 -17.62 -15.06 -17.96
CA SER A 143 -19.07 -15.19 -18.17
C SER A 143 -19.41 -16.46 -18.96
N TRP A 144 -18.61 -16.76 -19.99
CA TRP A 144 -18.74 -18.00 -20.74
C TRP A 144 -18.40 -19.23 -19.90
N ALA A 145 -17.29 -19.22 -19.16
CA ALA A 145 -16.89 -20.35 -18.30
C ALA A 145 -17.96 -20.68 -17.24
N LEU A 146 -18.66 -19.67 -16.72
CA LEU A 146 -19.71 -19.83 -15.72
C LEU A 146 -21.08 -20.16 -16.30
N ASN A 147 -21.24 -20.18 -17.64
CA ASN A 147 -22.55 -20.24 -18.29
C ASN A 147 -23.53 -19.21 -17.70
N ALA A 148 -23.06 -17.99 -17.45
CA ALA A 148 -23.81 -16.97 -16.72
C ALA A 148 -25.14 -16.60 -17.40
N THR A 149 -25.23 -16.79 -18.72
CA THR A 149 -26.44 -16.57 -19.53
C THR A 149 -27.33 -17.80 -19.66
N GLY A 150 -26.87 -18.99 -19.26
CA GLY A 150 -27.56 -20.26 -19.45
C GLY A 150 -27.55 -20.78 -20.90
N THR A 151 -26.87 -20.09 -21.82
CA THR A 151 -26.90 -20.39 -23.27
C THR A 151 -25.74 -21.23 -23.76
N ASN A 152 -24.80 -21.62 -22.88
CA ASN A 152 -23.61 -22.36 -23.27
C ASN A 152 -23.96 -23.85 -23.37
N THR A 153 -24.66 -24.21 -24.44
CA THR A 153 -24.91 -25.60 -24.85
C THR A 153 -23.63 -26.13 -25.50
N GLY A 154 -22.79 -26.80 -24.70
CA GLY A 154 -21.42 -27.16 -25.04
C GLY A 154 -21.17 -27.65 -26.48
N GLN A 155 -20.03 -27.25 -27.02
CA GLN A 155 -19.31 -27.94 -28.08
C GLN A 155 -18.01 -28.49 -27.51
#